data_AF-U7QB69-F1
#
_entry.id   AF-U7QB69-F1
#
_cell.length_a   1.000
_cell.length_b   1.000
_cell.length_c   1.000
_cell.angle_alpha   90.00
_cell.angle_beta   90.00
_cell.angle_gamma   90.00
#
_symmetry.space_group_name_H-M   'P 1'
#
loop_
_entity.id
_entity.type
_entity.pdbx_description
1 polymer ?
#
loop_
_entity_poly.entity_id
_entity_poly.type
_entity_poly.pdbx_seq_one_letter_code
_entity_poly.pdbx_strand_id
1 'polypeptide(L)'
;MNIITTDEFAFRIPELPARYRANCSREWGLFVTGDTKKLTCSQAEKAGLTRGNFVEMALCWVSQKTLTFEPNYINEDFTEIWGIPVAGEMKDAFNEKCSELSTFLIHRQSKDKMAGLIEVFSREAFNQWVAEGMKGDANEYAIAKAAEVYFTKIFRFEMTLTEGSYGPYFFIQTTYREPNPERAFELAALQAAKEIYNAQNKGLGYCTDPRLEENHANSMATLAMPEDVQLLPAKNNKAMKSKA
;
A
#
# COMPACT_ATOMS: atom_id res chain seq x y z
N MET A 1 -2.27 21.66 -6.19
CA MET A 1 -3.21 20.52 -6.41
C MET A 1 -3.25 20.20 -7.89
N ASN A 2 -3.00 18.94 -8.27
CA ASN A 2 -3.01 18.50 -9.66
C ASN A 2 -4.23 17.58 -9.91
N ILE A 3 -4.77 17.61 -11.13
CA ILE A 3 -5.95 16.83 -11.53
C ILE A 3 -5.68 16.24 -12.90
N ILE A 4 -5.85 14.92 -13.02
CA ILE A 4 -5.89 14.22 -14.31
C ILE A 4 -7.36 14.10 -14.72
N THR A 5 -7.68 14.54 -15.93
CA THR A 5 -9.01 14.35 -16.53
C THR A 5 -8.90 13.34 -17.65
N THR A 6 -9.73 12.31 -17.60
CA THR A 6 -9.80 11.27 -18.63
C THR A 6 -11.26 11.05 -18.98
N ASP A 7 -11.60 11.27 -20.25
CA ASP A 7 -12.97 11.34 -20.73
C ASP A 7 -13.82 12.33 -19.90
N GLU A 8 -14.86 11.84 -19.21
CA GLU A 8 -15.73 12.63 -18.34
C GLU A 8 -15.39 12.49 -16.84
N PHE A 9 -14.28 11.83 -16.51
CA PHE A 9 -13.86 11.53 -15.14
C PHE A 9 -12.68 12.38 -14.69
N ALA A 10 -12.63 12.63 -13.39
CA ALA A 10 -11.58 13.44 -12.77
C ALA A 10 -10.87 12.68 -11.64
N PHE A 11 -9.54 12.68 -11.66
CA PHE A 11 -8.70 12.03 -10.68
C PHE A 11 -7.79 13.05 -10.00
N ARG A 12 -8.01 13.26 -8.71
CA ARG A 12 -7.22 14.21 -7.92
C ARG A 12 -5.87 13.60 -7.56
N ILE A 13 -4.80 14.35 -7.78
CA ILE A 13 -3.46 14.08 -7.23
C ILE A 13 -3.25 15.06 -6.06
N PRO A 14 -3.36 14.58 -4.82
CA PRO A 14 -3.20 15.42 -3.64
C PRO A 14 -1.72 15.78 -3.44
N GLU A 15 -1.47 16.97 -2.87
CA GLU A 15 -0.11 17.36 -2.45
C GLU A 15 0.37 16.54 -1.24
N LEU A 16 -0.58 16.14 -0.39
CA LEU A 16 -0.34 15.21 0.70
C LEU A 16 -1.32 14.04 0.55
N PRO A 17 -0.84 12.83 0.22
CA PRO A 17 -1.70 11.70 -0.07
C PRO A 17 -2.51 11.28 1.14
N ALA A 18 -3.75 10.86 0.86
CA ALA A 18 -4.54 10.10 1.80
C ALA A 18 -3.83 8.77 2.06
N ARG A 19 -3.17 8.68 3.21
CA ARG A 19 -2.48 7.46 3.66
C ARG A 19 -3.43 6.65 4.52
N TYR A 20 -4.00 5.62 3.92
CA TYR A 20 -4.82 4.66 4.61
C TYR A 20 -3.92 3.64 5.30
N ARG A 21 -4.26 3.29 6.53
CA ARG A 21 -3.60 2.23 7.28
C ARG A 21 -4.49 1.01 7.22
N ALA A 22 -3.92 -0.10 6.81
CA ALA A 22 -4.53 -1.41 6.97
C ALA A 22 -4.38 -1.81 8.44
N ASN A 23 -5.44 -1.65 9.25
CA ASN A 23 -5.40 -2.07 10.65
C ASN A 23 -5.83 -3.53 10.75
N CYS A 24 -4.92 -4.37 11.23
CA CYS A 24 -5.07 -5.83 11.32
C CYS A 24 -5.12 -6.37 12.76
N SER A 25 -5.28 -5.50 13.77
CA SER A 25 -5.28 -5.92 15.18
C SER A 25 -6.55 -6.71 15.55
N ARG A 26 -6.52 -7.53 16.61
CA ARG A 26 -7.55 -8.52 17.01
C ARG A 26 -9.04 -8.17 16.82
N GLU A 27 -9.45 -6.91 16.97
CA GLU A 27 -10.86 -6.44 16.77
C GLU A 27 -11.07 -5.58 15.50
N TRP A 28 -10.00 -5.37 14.72
CA TRP A 28 -9.92 -4.41 13.62
C TRP A 28 -9.41 -5.12 12.36
N GLY A 29 -10.24 -5.11 11.32
CA GLY A 29 -9.87 -5.54 9.97
C GLY A 29 -10.37 -4.54 8.95
N LEU A 30 -9.96 -3.27 9.08
CA LEU A 30 -10.51 -2.15 8.31
C LEU A 30 -9.38 -1.26 7.76
N PHE A 31 -9.62 -0.65 6.61
CA PHE A 31 -8.84 0.51 6.18
C PHE A 31 -9.21 1.70 7.07
N VAL A 32 -8.22 2.43 7.56
CA VAL A 32 -8.46 3.60 8.41
C VAL A 32 -7.64 4.81 7.96
N THR A 33 -8.21 5.99 8.09
CA THR A 33 -7.54 7.27 7.84
C THR A 33 -7.35 8.06 9.14
N GLY A 34 -6.56 9.13 9.11
CA GLY A 34 -6.27 9.98 10.27
C GLY A 34 -5.46 9.26 11.36
N ASP A 35 -5.47 9.82 12.58
CA ASP A 35 -4.88 9.17 13.77
C ASP A 35 -5.94 8.36 14.52
N THR A 36 -5.64 7.09 14.76
CA THR A 36 -6.55 6.12 15.41
C THR A 36 -5.94 5.56 16.69
N LYS A 37 -4.83 6.14 17.16
CA LYS A 37 -4.12 5.68 18.35
C LYS A 37 -5.05 5.72 19.57
N LYS A 38 -5.16 4.59 20.28
CA LYS A 38 -6.01 4.39 21.47
C LYS A 38 -7.52 4.48 21.25
N LEU A 39 -8.00 4.53 20.00
CA LEU A 39 -9.42 4.41 19.73
C LEU A 39 -9.84 2.93 19.76
N THR A 40 -11.11 2.66 20.07
CA THR A 40 -11.80 1.38 19.78
C THR A 40 -12.44 1.43 18.39
N CYS A 41 -12.84 0.28 17.84
CA CYS A 41 -13.45 0.23 16.49
C CYS A 41 -14.67 1.15 16.39
N SER A 42 -15.59 1.04 17.36
CA SER A 42 -16.78 1.91 17.44
C SER A 42 -16.43 3.41 17.57
N GLN A 43 -15.33 3.75 18.24
CA GLN A 43 -14.88 5.15 18.33
C GLN A 43 -14.34 5.66 16.99
N ALA A 44 -13.57 4.84 16.27
CA ALA A 44 -13.07 5.21 14.95
C ALA A 44 -14.20 5.31 13.91
N GLU A 45 -15.19 4.43 13.97
CA GLU A 45 -16.40 4.52 13.13
C GLU A 45 -17.19 5.80 13.38
N LYS A 46 -17.46 6.13 14.66
CA LYS A 46 -18.15 7.38 15.04
C LYS A 46 -17.37 8.62 14.62
N ALA A 47 -16.04 8.54 14.58
CA ALA A 47 -15.17 9.60 14.10
C ALA A 47 -15.04 9.64 12.56
N GLY A 48 -15.69 8.73 11.84
CA GLY A 48 -15.62 8.65 10.38
C GLY A 48 -14.23 8.30 9.86
N LEU A 49 -13.42 7.57 10.64
CA LEU A 49 -12.05 7.20 10.31
C LEU A 49 -11.94 5.86 9.60
N THR A 50 -12.99 5.04 9.62
CA THR A 50 -13.04 3.73 8.94
C THR A 50 -13.39 3.88 7.47
N ARG A 51 -12.81 3.01 6.64
CA ARG A 51 -12.85 3.07 5.17
C ARG A 51 -13.05 1.68 4.57
N GLY A 52 -13.88 0.89 5.26
CA GLY A 52 -14.31 -0.42 4.77
C GLY A 52 -13.30 -1.54 5.01
N ASN A 53 -13.74 -2.74 4.64
CA ASN A 53 -12.95 -3.96 4.73
C ASN A 53 -12.27 -4.32 3.40
N PHE A 54 -12.69 -3.71 2.28
CA PHE A 54 -12.04 -3.94 1.00
C PHE A 54 -11.93 -2.66 0.17
N VAL A 55 -10.98 -2.65 -0.75
CA VAL A 55 -10.88 -1.64 -1.80
C VAL A 55 -10.48 -2.30 -3.10
N GLU A 56 -11.11 -1.90 -4.21
CA GLU A 56 -10.62 -2.21 -5.54
C GLU A 56 -9.90 -1.00 -6.12
N MET A 57 -8.74 -1.20 -6.72
CA MET A 57 -7.87 -0.13 -7.20
C MET A 57 -7.32 -0.41 -8.59
N ALA A 58 -7.23 0.64 -9.40
CA ALA A 58 -6.30 0.72 -10.53
C ALA A 58 -4.92 1.09 -9.98
N LEU A 59 -3.96 0.16 -10.06
CA LEU A 59 -2.62 0.37 -9.49
C LEU A 59 -1.77 1.24 -10.40
N CYS A 60 -1.00 2.13 -9.79
CA CYS A 60 -0.08 3.01 -10.51
C CYS A 60 1.36 2.91 -10.03
N TRP A 61 1.62 2.52 -8.78
CA TRP A 61 2.98 2.36 -8.27
C TRP A 61 3.03 1.41 -7.08
N VAL A 62 4.08 0.61 -7.00
CA VAL A 62 4.34 -0.29 -5.87
C VAL A 62 5.81 -0.16 -5.52
N SER A 63 6.11 0.07 -4.24
CA SER A 63 7.49 0.22 -3.78
C SER A 63 7.70 -0.40 -2.41
N GLN A 64 8.91 -0.89 -2.15
CA GLN A 64 9.30 -1.37 -0.83
C GLN A 64 9.88 -0.21 -0.02
N LYS A 65 9.55 -0.17 1.27
CA LYS A 65 10.09 0.79 2.24
C LYS A 65 10.38 0.09 3.55
N THR A 66 11.57 0.30 4.09
CA THR A 66 11.91 -0.05 5.47
C THR A 66 11.44 1.07 6.38
N LEU A 67 10.53 0.79 7.31
CA LEU A 67 9.84 1.80 8.13
C LEU A 67 9.81 1.41 9.61
N THR A 68 9.77 2.45 10.45
CA THR A 68 9.60 2.33 11.91
C THR A 68 8.29 2.99 12.35
N PHE A 69 7.41 2.18 12.96
CA PHE A 69 6.18 2.60 13.62
C PHE A 69 6.17 2.06 15.06
N GLU A 70 6.73 2.85 15.97
CA GLU A 70 6.83 2.46 17.36
C GLU A 70 5.47 2.26 18.06
N PRO A 71 5.39 1.32 19.02
CA PRO A 71 6.46 0.40 19.45
C PRO A 71 6.50 -0.91 18.67
N ASN A 72 5.61 -1.10 17.70
CA ASN A 72 5.27 -2.44 17.19
C ASN A 72 6.10 -2.86 15.97
N TYR A 73 6.64 -1.91 15.23
CA TYR A 73 7.40 -2.15 14.01
C TYR A 73 8.64 -1.27 14.04
N ILE A 74 9.84 -1.87 14.03
CA ILE A 74 11.11 -1.15 14.08
C ILE A 74 11.95 -1.67 12.92
N ASN A 75 12.27 -0.78 11.98
CA ASN A 75 13.02 -1.08 10.76
C ASN A 75 12.46 -2.31 10.01
N GLU A 76 11.13 -2.44 9.95
CA GLU A 76 10.49 -3.54 9.23
C GLU A 76 10.19 -3.15 7.78
N ASP A 77 10.19 -4.14 6.88
CA ASP A 77 9.83 -3.92 5.48
C ASP A 77 8.32 -3.86 5.27
N PHE A 78 7.88 -2.80 4.62
CA PHE A 78 6.54 -2.61 4.13
C PHE A 78 6.54 -2.52 2.61
N THR A 79 5.45 -2.98 2.01
CA THR A 79 5.14 -2.66 0.61
C THR A 79 4.13 -1.51 0.61
N GLU A 80 4.51 -0.40 0.01
CA GLU A 80 3.61 0.72 -0.28
C GLU A 80 2.93 0.52 -1.63
N ILE A 81 1.62 0.70 -1.62
CA ILE A 81 0.75 0.49 -2.77
C ILE A 81 0.04 1.79 -3.08
N TRP A 82 0.23 2.28 -4.30
CA TRP A 82 -0.42 3.47 -4.82
C TRP A 82 -1.40 3.11 -5.93
N GLY A 83 -2.58 3.70 -5.87
CA GLY A 83 -3.57 3.53 -6.92
C GLY A 83 -4.76 4.46 -6.78
N ILE A 84 -5.66 4.33 -7.74
CA ILE A 84 -6.94 5.04 -7.76
C ILE A 84 -8.04 4.06 -7.32
N PRO A 85 -8.74 4.29 -6.21
CA PRO A 85 -9.90 3.50 -5.82
C PRO A 85 -10.99 3.55 -6.91
N VAL A 86 -11.50 2.38 -7.29
CA VAL A 86 -12.59 2.20 -8.25
C VAL A 86 -13.83 1.54 -7.65
N ALA A 87 -13.70 0.86 -6.51
CA ALA A 87 -14.82 0.34 -5.71
C ALA A 87 -14.41 0.15 -4.25
N GLY A 88 -15.40 -0.15 -3.40
CA GLY A 88 -15.24 -0.24 -1.95
C GLY A 88 -15.36 1.13 -1.28
N GLU A 89 -15.36 1.14 0.05
CA GLU A 89 -15.72 2.31 0.85
C GLU A 89 -14.74 3.48 0.70
N MET A 90 -13.53 3.22 0.18
CA MET A 90 -12.58 4.25 -0.24
C MET A 90 -13.05 5.01 -1.50
N LYS A 91 -13.72 4.35 -2.45
CA LYS A 91 -14.32 4.99 -3.64
C LYS A 91 -15.64 5.67 -3.30
N ASP A 92 -16.44 5.09 -2.41
CA ASP A 92 -17.80 5.57 -2.08
C ASP A 92 -17.81 6.96 -1.43
N ALA A 93 -16.67 7.40 -0.88
CA ALA A 93 -16.50 8.75 -0.34
C ALA A 93 -16.46 9.85 -1.42
N PHE A 94 -16.29 9.46 -2.69
CA PHE A 94 -16.18 10.37 -3.83
C PHE A 94 -17.43 10.30 -4.70
N ASN A 95 -17.71 11.39 -5.42
CA ASN A 95 -18.72 11.40 -6.46
C ASN A 95 -18.46 10.27 -7.48
N GLU A 96 -19.51 9.74 -8.11
CA GLU A 96 -19.40 8.66 -9.10
C GLU A 96 -18.41 8.96 -10.23
N LYS A 97 -18.23 10.25 -10.58
CA LYS A 97 -17.32 10.68 -11.65
C LYS A 97 -15.90 11.03 -11.21
N CYS A 98 -15.56 10.84 -9.93
CA CYS A 98 -14.20 11.15 -9.45
C CYS A 98 -13.65 10.17 -8.43
N SER A 99 -12.33 10.24 -8.27
CA SER A 99 -11.57 9.57 -7.22
C SER A 99 -10.25 10.31 -6.98
N GLU A 100 -9.44 9.81 -6.06
CA GLU A 100 -8.18 10.42 -5.65
C GLU A 100 -7.07 9.36 -5.57
N LEU A 101 -5.87 9.74 -6.01
CA LEU A 101 -4.67 8.93 -5.81
C LEU A 101 -4.46 8.68 -4.30
N SER A 102 -4.50 7.40 -3.92
CA SER A 102 -4.44 6.95 -2.53
C SER A 102 -3.30 5.97 -2.33
N THR A 103 -2.78 5.92 -1.10
CA THR A 103 -1.72 4.98 -0.71
C THR A 103 -2.08 4.24 0.57
N PHE A 104 -1.63 2.99 0.66
CA PHE A 104 -1.60 2.23 1.91
C PHE A 104 -0.40 1.30 1.97
N LEU A 105 -0.05 0.89 3.19
CA LEU A 105 1.07 0.01 3.47
C LEU A 105 0.58 -1.39 3.83
N ILE A 106 1.24 -2.41 3.30
CA ILE A 106 1.06 -3.81 3.70
C ILE A 106 2.36 -4.39 4.25
N HIS A 107 2.24 -5.36 5.16
CA HIS A 107 3.38 -6.00 5.83
C HIS A 107 3.14 -7.50 6.03
N ARG A 108 4.22 -8.25 6.30
CA ARG A 108 4.23 -9.69 6.66
C ARG A 108 3.34 -10.53 5.73
N GLN A 109 2.39 -11.30 6.26
CA GLN A 109 1.55 -12.21 5.47
C GLN A 109 0.84 -11.50 4.30
N SER A 110 0.43 -10.23 4.46
CA SER A 110 -0.17 -9.47 3.37
C SER A 110 0.84 -9.19 2.24
N LYS A 111 2.09 -8.84 2.60
CA LYS A 111 3.20 -8.67 1.65
C LYS A 111 3.48 -9.97 0.90
N ASP A 112 3.49 -11.11 1.59
CA ASP A 112 3.73 -12.42 0.98
C ASP A 112 2.63 -12.80 -0.03
N LYS A 113 1.36 -12.48 0.27
CA LYS A 113 0.23 -12.71 -0.64
C LYS A 113 0.34 -11.88 -1.91
N MET A 114 0.74 -10.61 -1.79
CA MET A 114 0.99 -9.77 -2.96
C MET A 114 2.19 -10.24 -3.77
N ALA A 115 3.29 -10.66 -3.11
CA ALA A 115 4.46 -11.21 -3.77
C ALA A 115 4.12 -12.49 -4.55
N GLY A 116 3.31 -13.38 -3.97
CA GLY A 116 2.83 -14.58 -4.65
C GLY A 116 2.01 -14.26 -5.91
N LEU A 117 1.27 -13.15 -5.91
CA LEU A 117 0.54 -12.71 -7.10
C LEU A 117 1.49 -12.18 -8.19
N ILE A 118 2.51 -11.41 -7.81
CA ILE A 118 3.54 -10.92 -8.73
C ILE A 118 4.28 -12.09 -9.39
N GLU A 119 4.56 -13.16 -8.64
CA GLU A 119 5.19 -14.37 -9.19
C GLU A 119 4.30 -15.06 -10.25
N VAL A 120 2.98 -15.07 -10.07
CA VAL A 120 2.05 -15.59 -11.08
C VAL A 120 2.17 -14.79 -12.38
N PHE A 121 2.19 -13.46 -12.30
CA PHE A 121 2.35 -12.60 -13.48
C PHE A 121 3.71 -12.75 -14.14
N SER A 122 4.78 -12.88 -13.34
CA SER A 122 6.14 -13.14 -13.84
C SER A 122 6.18 -14.43 -14.65
N ARG A 123 5.56 -15.50 -14.15
CA ARG A 123 5.45 -16.78 -14.87
C ARG A 123 4.62 -16.68 -16.15
N GLU A 124 3.51 -15.95 -16.13
CA GLU A 124 2.69 -15.70 -17.33
C GLU A 124 3.48 -14.93 -18.39
N ALA A 125 4.21 -13.88 -17.99
CA ALA A 125 5.08 -13.11 -18.87
C ALA A 125 6.19 -13.98 -19.47
N PHE A 126 6.82 -14.84 -18.66
CA PHE A 126 7.83 -15.78 -19.15
C PHE A 126 7.27 -16.74 -20.20
N ASN A 127 6.09 -17.33 -19.95
CA ASN A 127 5.44 -18.21 -20.92
C ASN A 127 5.11 -17.48 -22.22
N GLN A 128 4.67 -16.22 -22.14
CA GLN A 128 4.38 -15.40 -23.31
C GLN A 128 5.66 -15.09 -24.11
N TRP A 129 6.75 -14.73 -23.44
CA TRP A 129 8.05 -14.50 -24.06
C TRP A 129 8.53 -15.72 -24.85
N VAL A 130 8.39 -16.92 -24.27
CA VAL A 130 8.73 -18.18 -24.94
C VAL A 130 7.84 -18.41 -26.17
N ALA A 131 6.52 -18.19 -26.05
CA ALA A 131 5.57 -18.36 -27.15
C ALA A 131 5.81 -17.37 -28.31
N GLU A 132 6.29 -16.16 -28.02
CA GLU A 132 6.64 -15.12 -29.00
C GLU A 132 8.01 -15.34 -29.66
N GLY A 133 8.69 -16.44 -29.32
CA GLY A 133 9.97 -16.85 -29.91
C GLY A 133 11.19 -16.29 -29.19
N MET A 134 11.07 -15.96 -27.89
CA MET A 134 12.17 -15.52 -27.02
C MET A 134 12.93 -14.32 -27.56
N LYS A 135 12.20 -13.31 -28.04
CA LYS A 135 12.81 -12.10 -28.62
C LYS A 135 13.30 -11.18 -27.51
N GLY A 136 14.56 -10.74 -27.58
CA GLY A 136 15.16 -9.81 -26.61
C GLY A 136 15.54 -10.46 -25.29
N ASP A 137 15.83 -9.64 -24.29
CA ASP A 137 16.17 -10.10 -22.93
C ASP A 137 14.90 -10.49 -22.14
N ALA A 138 14.95 -11.65 -21.49
CA ALA A 138 13.81 -12.19 -20.74
C ALA A 138 13.45 -11.34 -19.52
N ASN A 139 14.44 -10.73 -18.85
CA ASN A 139 14.19 -9.91 -17.67
C ASN A 139 13.57 -8.58 -18.07
N GLU A 140 14.08 -7.93 -19.11
CA GLU A 140 13.47 -6.71 -19.66
C GLU A 140 12.02 -6.96 -20.10
N TYR A 141 11.76 -8.09 -20.77
CA TYR A 141 10.41 -8.48 -21.17
C TYR A 141 9.50 -8.72 -19.95
N ALA A 142 9.96 -9.50 -18.97
CA ALA A 142 9.19 -9.81 -17.77
C ALA A 142 8.87 -8.55 -16.95
N ILE A 143 9.82 -7.63 -16.81
CA ILE A 143 9.62 -6.34 -16.13
C ILE A 143 8.58 -5.50 -16.88
N ALA A 144 8.69 -5.38 -18.20
CA ALA A 144 7.74 -4.62 -19.01
C ALA A 144 6.32 -5.22 -18.92
N LYS A 145 6.19 -6.55 -19.01
CA LYS A 145 4.90 -7.24 -18.89
C LYS A 145 4.31 -7.19 -17.50
N ALA A 146 5.11 -7.33 -16.45
CA ALA A 146 4.63 -7.17 -15.08
C ALA A 146 4.08 -5.76 -14.84
N ALA A 147 4.72 -4.74 -15.40
CA ALA A 147 4.22 -3.37 -15.36
C ALA A 147 2.90 -3.20 -16.14
N GLU A 148 2.73 -3.86 -17.28
CA GLU A 148 1.46 -3.84 -18.04
C GLU A 148 0.28 -4.40 -17.24
N VAL A 149 0.50 -5.38 -16.36
CA VAL A 149 -0.58 -5.96 -15.53
C VAL A 149 -1.22 -4.90 -14.63
N TYR A 150 -0.44 -3.97 -14.07
CA TYR A 150 -0.97 -2.88 -13.25
C TYR A 150 -1.93 -1.96 -14.00
N PHE A 151 -1.77 -1.83 -15.32
CA PHE A 151 -2.58 -0.98 -16.17
C PHE A 151 -3.65 -1.72 -16.96
N THR A 152 -3.80 -3.03 -16.75
CA THR A 152 -4.79 -3.86 -17.45
C THR A 152 -5.73 -4.60 -16.50
N LYS A 153 -5.43 -4.67 -15.20
CA LYS A 153 -6.25 -5.35 -14.20
C LYS A 153 -6.70 -4.40 -13.09
N ILE A 154 -7.84 -4.72 -12.49
CA ILE A 154 -8.28 -4.10 -11.24
C ILE A 154 -7.89 -5.02 -10.08
N PHE A 155 -7.22 -4.46 -9.08
CA PHE A 155 -6.73 -5.19 -7.91
C PHE A 155 -7.67 -4.99 -6.73
N ARG A 156 -8.08 -6.08 -6.09
CA ARG A 156 -8.88 -6.07 -4.87
C ARG A 156 -7.98 -6.38 -3.68
N PHE A 157 -8.02 -5.50 -2.69
CA PHE A 157 -7.37 -5.68 -1.40
C PHE A 157 -8.45 -5.83 -0.34
N GLU A 158 -8.55 -7.01 0.24
CA GLU A 158 -9.64 -7.37 1.15
C GLU A 158 -9.10 -7.88 2.48
N MET A 159 -9.62 -7.31 3.56
CA MET A 159 -9.33 -7.74 4.91
C MET A 159 -9.98 -9.10 5.16
N THR A 160 -9.13 -10.09 5.38
CA THR A 160 -9.51 -11.46 5.65
C THR A 160 -9.16 -11.81 7.08
N LEU A 161 -10.10 -12.43 7.78
CA LEU A 161 -9.90 -12.96 9.13
C LEU A 161 -9.42 -14.41 9.06
N THR A 162 -8.40 -14.74 9.83
CA THR A 162 -8.03 -16.12 10.16
C THR A 162 -7.97 -16.29 11.67
N GLU A 163 -8.38 -17.45 12.18
CA GLU A 163 -8.25 -17.81 13.58
C GLU A 163 -6.98 -18.61 13.80
N GLY A 164 -6.05 -18.05 14.58
CA GLY A 164 -4.82 -18.72 14.99
C GLY A 164 -4.81 -19.03 16.50
N SER A 165 -3.76 -19.72 16.95
CA SER A 165 -3.58 -20.08 18.37
C SER A 165 -3.51 -18.88 19.33
N TYR A 166 -3.29 -17.67 18.82
CA TYR A 166 -3.17 -16.42 19.59
C TYR A 166 -4.39 -15.49 19.42
N GLY A 167 -5.46 -16.00 18.82
CA GLY A 167 -6.71 -15.27 18.56
C GLY A 167 -6.90 -14.87 17.09
N PRO A 168 -7.92 -14.04 16.81
CA PRO A 168 -8.20 -13.54 15.47
C PRO A 168 -7.04 -12.71 14.93
N TYR A 169 -6.64 -13.00 13.70
CA TYR A 169 -5.63 -12.25 12.95
C TYR A 169 -6.21 -11.83 11.61
N PHE A 170 -6.19 -10.52 11.35
CA PHE A 170 -6.58 -9.98 10.06
C PHE A 170 -5.35 -9.84 9.17
N PHE A 171 -5.52 -10.08 7.87
CA PHE A 171 -4.51 -9.78 6.86
C PHE A 171 -5.19 -9.33 5.58
N ILE A 172 -4.45 -8.68 4.69
CA ILE A 172 -4.97 -8.30 3.38
C ILE A 172 -4.72 -9.46 2.42
N GLN A 173 -5.81 -10.01 1.89
CA GLN A 173 -5.79 -10.84 0.72
C GLN A 173 -5.84 -9.97 -0.53
N THR A 174 -4.89 -10.17 -1.43
CA THR A 174 -4.83 -9.49 -2.72
C THR A 174 -5.33 -10.44 -3.81
N THR A 175 -6.29 -9.97 -4.60
CA THR A 175 -6.78 -10.64 -5.81
C THR A 175 -6.88 -9.64 -6.96
N TYR A 176 -7.19 -10.10 -8.16
CA TYR A 176 -7.37 -9.24 -9.32
C TYR A 176 -8.49 -9.75 -10.22
N ARG A 177 -9.01 -8.87 -11.06
CA ARG A 177 -9.99 -9.17 -12.11
C ARG A 177 -9.76 -8.31 -13.34
N GLU A 178 -10.37 -8.71 -14.45
CA GLU A 178 -10.51 -7.82 -15.60
C GLU A 178 -11.37 -6.60 -15.23
N PRO A 179 -11.10 -5.42 -15.81
CA PRO A 179 -12.00 -4.29 -15.71
C PRO A 179 -13.34 -4.64 -16.38
N ASN A 180 -14.44 -4.16 -15.81
CA ASN A 180 -15.75 -4.33 -16.43
C ASN A 180 -15.88 -3.34 -17.61
N PRO A 181 -16.06 -3.80 -18.87
CA PRO A 181 -16.19 -2.92 -20.03
C PRO A 181 -17.36 -1.96 -19.96
N GLU A 182 -18.42 -2.30 -19.21
CA GLU A 182 -19.60 -1.44 -19.01
C GLU A 182 -19.35 -0.32 -17.99
N ARG A 183 -18.27 -0.40 -17.21
CA ARG A 183 -17.89 0.60 -16.22
C ARG A 183 -16.77 1.48 -16.77
N ALA A 184 -17.15 2.50 -17.54
CA ALA A 184 -16.21 3.46 -18.14
C ALA A 184 -15.24 4.09 -17.10
N PHE A 185 -15.69 4.27 -15.86
CA PHE A 185 -14.84 4.75 -14.76
C PHE A 185 -13.61 3.88 -14.51
N GLU A 186 -13.74 2.55 -14.56
CA GLU A 186 -12.62 1.62 -14.33
C GLU A 186 -11.56 1.74 -15.42
N LEU A 187 -12.00 1.91 -16.69
CA LEU A 187 -11.10 2.09 -17.83
C LEU A 187 -10.37 3.44 -17.76
N ALA A 188 -11.09 4.51 -17.42
CA ALA A 188 -10.51 5.84 -17.21
C ALA A 188 -9.50 5.83 -16.05
N ALA A 189 -9.79 5.12 -14.95
CA ALA A 189 -8.88 4.98 -13.82
C ALA A 189 -7.59 4.24 -14.20
N LEU A 190 -7.67 3.19 -15.03
CA LEU A 190 -6.48 2.48 -15.55
C LEU A 190 -5.63 3.38 -16.45
N GLN A 191 -6.26 4.20 -17.29
CA GLN A 191 -5.55 5.18 -18.13
C GLN A 191 -4.85 6.24 -17.27
N ALA A 192 -5.55 6.82 -16.29
CA ALA A 192 -4.99 7.77 -15.35
C ALA A 192 -3.84 7.15 -14.53
N ALA A 193 -3.99 5.90 -14.07
CA ALA A 193 -2.94 5.19 -13.35
C ALA A 193 -1.66 5.02 -14.20
N LYS A 194 -1.81 4.73 -15.50
CA LYS A 194 -0.69 4.66 -16.45
C LYS A 194 -0.03 6.04 -16.67
N GLU A 195 -0.82 7.11 -16.75
CA GLU A 195 -0.31 8.47 -16.83
C GLU A 195 0.50 8.85 -15.58
N ILE A 196 -0.01 8.52 -14.39
CA ILE A 196 0.68 8.72 -13.11
C ILE A 196 2.00 7.95 -13.08
N TYR A 197 2.01 6.68 -13.48
CA TYR A 197 3.23 5.88 -13.56
C TYR A 197 4.28 6.51 -14.49
N ASN A 198 3.85 6.96 -15.67
CA ASN A 198 4.75 7.62 -16.62
C ASN A 198 5.29 8.95 -16.09
N ALA A 199 4.46 9.72 -15.39
CA ALA A 199 4.87 10.96 -14.72
C ALA A 199 5.87 10.70 -13.58
N GLN A 200 5.64 9.65 -12.78
CA GLN A 200 6.54 9.20 -11.72
C GLN A 200 7.93 8.87 -12.28
N ASN A 201 8.00 8.08 -13.36
CA ASN A 201 9.27 7.74 -14.01
C ASN A 201 9.98 8.95 -14.66
N LYS A 202 9.26 10.03 -14.96
CA LYS A 202 9.83 11.31 -15.42
C LYS A 202 10.27 12.21 -14.27
N GLY A 203 10.15 11.76 -13.02
CA GLY A 203 10.60 12.50 -11.84
C GLY A 203 9.59 13.47 -11.25
N LEU A 204 8.30 13.41 -11.62
CA LEU A 204 7.26 14.30 -11.07
C LEU A 204 6.83 13.93 -9.65
N GLY A 205 7.15 12.72 -9.16
CA GLY A 205 6.97 12.35 -7.76
C GLY A 205 5.52 12.27 -7.27
N TYR A 206 4.56 11.94 -8.13
CA TYR A 206 3.14 11.80 -7.73
C TYR A 206 2.91 10.69 -6.71
N CYS A 207 3.70 9.61 -6.77
CA CYS A 207 3.61 8.48 -5.86
C CYS A 207 4.68 8.58 -4.76
N THR A 208 4.69 9.71 -4.05
CA THR A 208 5.64 9.99 -2.98
C THR A 208 4.93 10.58 -1.77
N ASP A 209 4.99 9.88 -0.63
CA ASP A 209 4.56 10.44 0.66
C ASP A 209 5.81 10.94 1.40
N PRO A 210 6.01 12.27 1.54
CA PRO A 210 7.22 12.81 2.16
C PRO A 210 7.43 12.30 3.59
N ARG A 211 6.34 11.98 4.31
CA ARG A 211 6.40 11.45 5.69
C ARG A 211 6.94 10.02 5.71
N LEU A 212 6.65 9.23 4.68
CA LEU A 212 7.18 7.87 4.55
C LEU A 212 8.61 7.89 4.02
N GLU A 213 8.97 8.82 3.13
CA GLU A 213 10.36 9.00 2.70
C GLU A 213 11.27 9.39 3.87
N GLU A 214 10.85 10.34 4.70
CA GLU A 214 11.60 10.73 5.90
C GLU A 214 11.76 9.55 6.87
N ASN A 215 10.68 8.81 7.14
CA ASN A 215 10.73 7.63 8.00
C ASN A 215 11.66 6.55 7.43
N HIS A 216 11.61 6.32 6.12
CA HIS A 216 12.47 5.38 5.44
C HIS A 216 13.94 5.80 5.54
N ALA A 217 14.27 7.05 5.23
CA ALA A 217 15.62 7.58 5.34
C ALA A 217 16.17 7.46 6.76
N ASN A 218 15.37 7.78 7.79
CA ASN A 218 15.75 7.63 9.19
C ASN A 218 16.00 6.17 9.59
N SER A 219 15.15 5.25 9.10
CA SER A 219 15.31 3.81 9.35
C SER A 219 16.59 3.27 8.70
N MET A 220 16.85 3.66 7.45
CA MET A 220 18.07 3.28 6.73
C MET A 220 19.34 3.86 7.36
N ALA A 221 19.30 5.12 7.83
CA ALA A 221 20.42 5.74 8.54
C ALA A 221 20.72 5.01 9.85
N THR A 222 19.69 4.59 10.58
CA THR A 222 19.85 3.83 11.84
C THR A 222 20.46 2.45 11.58
N LEU A 223 20.08 1.77 10.50
CA LEU A 223 20.66 0.48 10.10
C LEU A 223 22.11 0.59 9.61
N ALA A 224 22.52 1.76 9.10
CA ALA A 224 23.88 2.00 8.61
C ALA A 224 24.88 2.36 9.72
N MET A 225 24.43 2.58 10.97
CA MET A 225 25.33 2.84 12.09
C MET A 225 25.97 1.53 12.59
N PRO A 226 27.30 1.46 12.77
CA PRO A 226 27.96 0.32 13.39
C PRO A 226 27.43 0.09 14.83
N GLU A 227 27.30 -1.17 15.23
CA GLU A 227 26.74 -1.60 16.53
C GLU A 227 27.42 -0.95 17.77
N ASP A 228 28.61 -0.37 17.61
CA ASP A 228 29.39 0.24 18.69
C ASP A 228 28.91 1.63 19.18
N VAL A 229 27.85 2.21 18.60
CA VAL A 229 27.28 3.50 19.05
C VAL A 229 25.98 3.34 19.85
N GLN A 230 25.45 2.12 20.01
CA GLN A 230 24.27 1.85 20.85
C GLN A 230 24.60 1.56 22.33
N LEU A 231 25.86 1.71 22.75
CA LEU A 231 26.24 1.66 24.16
C LEU A 231 26.49 3.07 24.70
N LEU A 232 25.51 3.58 25.48
CA LEU A 232 25.67 4.08 26.87
C LEU A 232 24.51 5.05 27.24
N PRO A 233 24.07 5.10 28.51
CA PRO A 233 23.81 3.99 29.43
C PRO A 233 22.40 4.07 30.05
N ALA A 234 21.90 2.93 30.51
CA ALA A 234 20.81 2.85 31.46
C ALA A 234 21.12 3.71 32.71
N LYS A 235 20.47 4.87 32.84
CA LYS A 235 20.38 5.55 34.14
C LYS A 235 19.35 4.82 35.00
N ASN A 236 19.83 3.76 35.63
CA ASN A 236 19.32 3.27 36.89
C ASN A 236 19.22 4.45 37.87
N ASN A 237 18.00 4.85 38.21
CA ASN A 237 17.70 5.62 39.42
C ASN A 237 16.33 5.19 39.96
N LYS A 238 16.24 3.93 40.39
CA LYS A 238 15.40 3.61 41.54
C LYS A 238 16.33 3.29 42.70
N ALA A 239 16.57 4.33 43.49
CA ALA A 239 17.17 4.24 44.80
C ALA A 239 16.48 3.12 45.60
N MET A 240 17.30 2.21 46.11
CA MET A 240 16.94 1.30 47.17
C MET A 240 16.34 2.10 48.33
N LYS A 241 15.08 1.83 48.68
CA LYS A 241 14.62 2.05 50.06
C LYS A 241 14.98 0.81 50.85
N SER A 242 16.08 0.90 51.58
CA SER A 242 16.32 0.09 52.78
C SER A 242 15.38 0.53 53.91
N LYS A 243 15.11 -0.43 54.79
CA LYS A 243 14.04 -0.53 55.79
C LYS A 243 13.99 0.59 56.84
N ALA A 244 12.79 0.85 57.34
CA ALA A 244 12.45 0.82 58.76
C ALA A 244 11.06 0.20 58.91
#